data_AF-V9VYW7-F1
#
_entry.id   AF-V9VYW7-F1
#
_cell.length_a   1.000
_cell.length_b   1.000
_cell.length_c   1.000
_cell.angle_alpha   90.00
_cell.angle_beta   90.00
_cell.angle_gamma   90.00
#
_symmetry.space_group_name_H-M   'P 1'
#
loop_
_entity.id
_entity.type
_entity.pdbx_description
1 polymer ?
#
loop_
_entity_poly.entity_id
_entity_poly.type
_entity_poly.pdbx_seq_one_letter_code
_entity_poly.pdbx_strand_id
1 'polypeptide(L)' 'MEVELTGKTKSQPTVRKATAKPQRVELVNTDKRNGTIGQTARPFETDLDAWLAKGWTRKSAGNAE' A
#
# COMPACT_ATOMS: atom_id res chain seq x y z
N MET A 1 -25.19 48.55 18.15
CA MET A 1 -23.80 48.04 18.10
C MET A 1 -23.91 46.58 18.50
N GLU A 2 -24.12 45.69 17.55
CA GLU A 2 -24.22 44.24 17.78
C GLU A 2 -23.95 43.55 16.45
N VAL A 3 -22.89 42.75 16.43
CA VAL A 3 -22.32 42.13 15.23
C VAL A 3 -22.77 40.68 15.16
N GLU A 4 -23.71 40.36 14.27
CA GLU A 4 -24.00 38.97 13.92
C GLU A 4 -22.96 38.45 12.93
N LEU A 5 -21.80 38.06 13.46
CA LEU A 5 -20.76 37.33 12.74
C LEU A 5 -21.07 35.83 12.73
N THR A 6 -21.99 35.39 11.86
CA THR A 6 -22.11 33.95 11.51
C THR A 6 -21.63 33.72 10.08
N GLY A 7 -20.34 33.93 9.90
CA GLY A 7 -19.62 33.61 8.67
C GLY A 7 -19.36 32.11 8.58
N LYS A 8 -20.31 31.40 7.96
CA LYS A 8 -20.16 30.13 7.22
C LYS A 8 -18.80 29.43 7.38
N THR A 9 -18.75 28.41 8.23
CA THR A 9 -17.71 27.37 8.22
C THR A 9 -17.75 26.63 6.88
N LYS A 10 -16.99 27.12 5.90
CA LYS A 10 -16.60 26.32 4.74
C LYS A 10 -15.64 25.24 5.24
N SER A 11 -16.18 24.09 5.62
CA SER A 11 -15.42 22.83 5.64
C SER A 11 -14.94 22.57 4.22
N GLN A 12 -13.76 23.11 3.91
CA GLN A 12 -13.01 22.76 2.72
C GLN A 12 -12.82 21.24 2.79
N PRO A 13 -13.36 20.44 1.85
CA PRO A 13 -12.99 19.05 1.78
C PRO A 13 -11.52 19.07 1.40
N THR A 14 -10.67 18.92 2.42
CA THR A 14 -9.26 18.65 2.20
C THR A 14 -9.25 17.24 1.65
N VAL A 15 -9.54 17.10 0.36
CA VAL A 15 -9.10 15.96 -0.43
C VAL A 15 -7.60 16.12 -0.43
N ARG A 16 -6.98 15.72 0.69
CA ARG A 16 -5.65 15.17 0.67
C ARG A 16 -5.82 14.03 -0.31
N LYS A 17 -5.51 14.29 -1.59
CA LYS A 17 -5.03 13.24 -2.47
C LYS A 17 -3.92 12.64 -1.65
N ALA A 18 -4.22 11.57 -0.93
CA ALA A 18 -3.20 10.68 -0.48
C ALA A 18 -2.58 10.27 -1.80
N THR A 19 -1.47 10.92 -2.16
CA THR A 19 -0.49 10.32 -3.06
C THR A 19 -0.37 8.93 -2.52
N ALA A 20 -1.01 7.97 -3.18
CA ALA A 20 -1.14 6.62 -2.68
C ALA A 20 0.30 6.18 -2.52
N LYS A 21 0.80 6.21 -1.28
CA LYS A 21 2.19 5.89 -1.00
C LYS A 21 2.37 4.51 -1.62
N PRO A 22 3.36 4.32 -2.50
CA PRO A 22 3.44 3.11 -3.29
C PRO A 22 3.42 1.94 -2.31
N GLN A 23 2.35 1.16 -2.39
CA GLN A 23 2.03 0.18 -1.36
C GLN A 23 3.06 -0.92 -1.48
N ARG A 24 3.81 -1.18 -0.41
CA ARG A 24 4.81 -2.24 -0.42
C ARG A 24 4.15 -3.51 0.05
N VAL A 25 4.34 -4.57 -0.71
CA VAL A 25 3.81 -5.89 -0.41
C VAL A 25 4.94 -6.81 -0.01
N GLU A 26 4.70 -7.62 1.01
CA GLU A 26 5.63 -8.67 1.37
C GLU A 26 5.42 -9.88 0.46
N LEU A 27 6.47 -10.26 -0.24
CA LEU A 27 6.53 -11.45 -1.07
C LEU A 27 7.50 -12.44 -0.45
N VAL A 28 7.23 -13.72 -0.63
CA VAL A 28 8.11 -14.82 -0.28
C VAL A 28 8.52 -15.56 -1.55
N ASN A 29 9.81 -15.84 -1.67
CA ASN A 29 10.32 -16.61 -2.78
C ASN A 29 9.95 -18.08 -2.58
N THR A 30 9.16 -18.60 -3.51
CA THR A 30 8.77 -20.01 -3.57
C THR A 30 9.51 -20.75 -4.67
N ASP A 31 10.30 -20.05 -5.48
CA ASP A 31 11.02 -20.61 -6.61
C ASP A 31 12.54 -20.62 -6.39
N LYS A 32 13.13 -21.81 -6.47
CA LYS A 32 14.56 -22.02 -6.19
C LYS A 32 15.48 -21.44 -7.27
N ARG A 33 14.93 -21.09 -8.45
CA ARG A 33 15.70 -20.49 -9.56
C ARG A 33 16.00 -19.02 -9.27
N ASN A 34 15.24 -18.40 -8.37
CA ASN A 34 15.38 -16.99 -8.03
C ASN A 34 16.21 -16.73 -6.77
N GLY A 35 16.65 -17.79 -6.09
CA GLY A 35 17.42 -17.72 -4.86
C GLY A 35 16.94 -18.71 -3.81
N THR A 36 17.16 -18.38 -2.54
CA THR A 36 16.76 -19.21 -1.41
C THR A 36 15.24 -19.25 -1.28
N ILE A 37 14.67 -20.45 -1.19
CA ILE A 37 13.25 -20.64 -0.86
C ILE A 37 12.97 -20.08 0.54
N GLY A 38 11.87 -19.36 0.70
CA GLY A 38 11.49 -18.71 1.96
C GLY A 38 12.12 -17.33 2.15
N GLN A 39 12.96 -16.86 1.23
CA GLN A 39 13.45 -15.49 1.27
C GLN A 39 12.27 -14.51 1.12
N THR A 40 12.23 -13.46 1.94
CA THR A 40 11.21 -12.42 1.83
C THR A 40 11.74 -11.18 1.13
N ALA A 41 10.87 -10.52 0.36
CA ALA A 41 11.14 -9.24 -0.28
C ALA A 41 9.94 -8.31 -0.11
N ARG A 42 10.18 -7.00 -0.16
CA ARG A 42 9.14 -5.98 -0.02
C ARG A 42 9.13 -5.02 -1.22
N PRO A 43 8.82 -5.51 -2.43
CA PRO A 43 8.66 -4.66 -3.60
C PRO A 43 7.43 -3.77 -3.49
N PHE A 44 7.33 -2.82 -4.41
CA PHE A 44 6.13 -2.03 -4.59
C PHE A 44 5.05 -2.85 -5.28
N GLU A 45 3.80 -2.48 -5.04
CA GLU A 45 2.62 -3.09 -5.65
C GLU A 45 2.60 -2.90 -7.16
N THR A 46 3.21 -1.83 -7.67
CA THR A 46 3.43 -1.61 -9.12
C THR A 46 4.26 -2.71 -9.76
N ASP A 47 5.19 -3.29 -9.00
CA ASP A 47 6.13 -4.30 -9.49
C ASP A 47 5.64 -5.73 -9.19
N LEU A 48 4.51 -5.90 -8.49
CA LEU A 48 4.01 -7.21 -8.07
C LEU A 48 3.98 -8.24 -9.18
N ASP A 49 3.42 -7.87 -10.32
CA ASP A 49 3.25 -8.77 -11.46
C ASP A 49 4.60 -9.36 -11.91
N ALA A 50 5.63 -8.51 -12.01
CA ALA A 50 6.98 -8.94 -12.36
C ALA A 50 7.58 -9.90 -11.31
N TRP A 51 7.26 -9.71 -10.03
CA TRP A 51 7.73 -10.61 -8.98
C TRP A 51 6.94 -11.93 -8.96
N LEU A 52 5.61 -11.88 -9.15
CA LEU A 52 4.77 -13.07 -9.26
C LEU A 52 5.17 -13.93 -10.47
N ALA A 53 5.42 -13.29 -11.62
CA ALA A 53 5.93 -13.96 -12.83
C ALA A 53 7.30 -14.62 -12.61
N LYS A 54 8.11 -14.09 -11.69
CA LYS A 54 9.39 -14.66 -11.29
C LYS A 54 9.28 -15.78 -10.24
N GLY A 55 8.07 -16.22 -9.90
CA GLY A 55 7.84 -17.31 -8.93
C GLY A 55 7.87 -16.88 -7.47
N TRP A 56 7.71 -15.57 -7.19
CA TRP A 56 7.44 -15.09 -5.84
C TRP A 56 5.95 -15.20 -5.54
N THR A 57 5.62 -15.37 -4.26
CA THR A 57 4.24 -15.48 -3.78
C THR A 57 3.95 -14.37 -2.79
N ARG A 58 2.75 -13.77 -2.83
CA ARG A 58 2.32 -12.80 -1.81
C ARG A 58 2.27 -13.47 -0.45
N LYS A 59 3.10 -12.98 0.48
CA LYS A 59 3.01 -13.36 1.87
C LYS A 59 1.91 -12.50 2.48
N SER A 60 0.67 -12.97 2.33
CA SER A 60 -0.48 -12.34 2.98
C SER A 60 -0.22 -12.29 4.48
N ALA A 61 -0.04 -11.09 5.03
CA ALA A 61 -0.14 -10.86 6.46
C ALA A 61 -1.63 -10.99 6.83
N GLY A 62 -2.10 -12.23 6.94
CA GLY A 62 -3.51 -12.55 7.09
C GLY A 62 -3.70 -13.94 7.69
N ASN A 63 -3.00 -14.22 8.80
CA ASN A 63 -3.54 -15.12 9.81
C ASN A 63 -4.38 -14.27 10.76
N ALA A 64 -5.57 -13.91 10.31
CA ALA A 64 -6.63 -13.36 11.13
C ALA A 64 -7.92 -14.11 10.72
N GLU A 65 -7.96 -15.38 11.11
CA GLU A 65 -9.18 -16.17 11.26
C GLU A 65 -9.40 -16.39 12.76
#